data_AF-A0A965WPK8-F1
#
_entry.id   AF-A0A965WPK8-F1
#
_cell.length_a   1.000
_cell.length_b   1.000
_cell.length_c   1.000
_cell.angle_alpha   90.00
_cell.angle_beta   90.00
_cell.angle_gamma   90.00
#
_symmetry.space_group_name_H-M   'P 1'
#
loop_
_entity.id
_entity.type
_entity.pdbx_description
1 polymer ?
#
loop_
_entity_poly.entity_id
_entity_poly.type
_entity_poly.pdbx_seq_one_letter_code
_entity_poly.pdbx_strand_id
1 'polypeptide(L)'
;MKDDYLIISDFNEFINASRRLVFKCFGEKNIDESDLFTELNDIDQQELDANLSYDESLIIAKGILIKQKHKVSGDTRYLVTDEKYMTILEELNSRLVSNILNSLVNKGLIESAYDSDTNDFVFWVKNDSKDKQQEKPETD
;
A
#
# COMPACT_ATOMS: atom_id res chain seq x y z
N MET A 1 -0.76 -27.93 3.45
CA MET A 1 -0.98 -27.61 4.88
C MET A 1 -2.47 -27.34 5.05
N LYS A 2 -3.06 -27.56 6.23
CA LYS A 2 -4.41 -27.03 6.50
C LYS A 2 -4.25 -25.52 6.60
N ASP A 3 -5.01 -24.76 5.82
CA ASP A 3 -5.02 -23.31 5.97
C ASP A 3 -5.60 -22.99 7.36
N ASP A 4 -4.76 -22.49 8.25
CA ASP A 4 -5.18 -22.04 9.56
C ASP A 4 -5.88 -20.69 9.40
N TYR A 5 -7.21 -20.73 9.44
CA TYR A 5 -8.05 -19.55 9.35
C TYR A 5 -8.03 -18.79 10.68
N LEU A 6 -7.61 -17.54 10.63
CA LEU A 6 -7.69 -16.58 11.74
C LEU A 6 -9.00 -15.80 11.65
N ILE A 7 -9.64 -15.59 12.81
CA ILE A 7 -10.88 -14.81 12.92
C ILE A 7 -10.52 -13.36 13.23
N ILE A 8 -11.04 -12.42 12.44
CA ILE A 8 -10.88 -11.00 12.73
C ILE A 8 -11.95 -10.59 13.77
N SER A 9 -11.52 -10.29 14.98
CA SER A 9 -12.37 -9.90 16.12
C SER A 9 -12.80 -8.44 16.04
N ASP A 10 -11.87 -7.54 15.72
CA ASP A 10 -12.13 -6.13 15.47
C ASP A 10 -11.71 -5.80 14.04
N PHE A 11 -12.70 -5.51 13.21
CA PHE A 11 -12.47 -5.25 11.80
C PHE A 11 -11.82 -3.89 11.57
N ASN A 12 -12.16 -2.88 12.37
CA ASN A 12 -11.64 -1.53 12.19
C ASN A 12 -10.17 -1.49 12.60
N GLU A 13 -9.86 -2.11 13.73
CA GLU A 13 -8.50 -2.18 14.22
C GLU A 13 -7.60 -3.02 13.31
N PHE A 14 -8.12 -4.12 12.75
CA PHE A 14 -7.40 -4.89 11.74
C PHE A 14 -6.97 -4.00 10.55
N ILE A 15 -7.90 -3.21 9.99
CA ILE A 15 -7.58 -2.32 8.86
C ILE A 15 -6.57 -1.25 9.26
N ASN A 16 -6.77 -0.59 10.41
CA ASN A 16 -5.85 0.47 10.86
C ASN A 16 -4.46 -0.07 11.18
N ALA A 17 -4.36 -1.22 11.84
CA ALA A 17 -3.09 -1.88 12.13
C ALA A 17 -2.34 -2.25 10.85
N SER A 18 -3.02 -2.82 9.85
CA SER A 18 -2.39 -3.13 8.55
C SER A 18 -1.89 -1.88 7.83
N ARG A 19 -2.68 -0.80 7.84
CA ARG A 19 -2.28 0.49 7.26
C ARG A 19 -1.03 1.06 7.93
N ARG A 20 -1.03 1.11 9.27
CA ARG A 20 0.12 1.59 10.05
C ARG A 20 1.36 0.72 9.81
N LEU A 21 1.20 -0.60 9.75
CA LEU A 21 2.30 -1.51 9.49
C LEU A 21 2.96 -1.21 8.14
N VAL A 22 2.16 -1.11 7.07
CA VAL A 22 2.66 -0.78 5.73
C VAL A 22 3.36 0.58 5.71
N PHE A 23 2.74 1.60 6.33
CA PHE A 23 3.30 2.95 6.40
C PHE A 23 4.62 3.01 7.15
N LYS A 24 4.72 2.36 8.32
CA LYS A 24 5.96 2.32 9.09
C LYS A 24 7.07 1.60 8.35
N CYS A 25 6.74 0.50 7.67
CA CYS A 25 7.66 -0.24 6.81
C CYS A 25 8.09 0.52 5.55
N PHE A 26 7.44 1.62 5.20
CA PHE A 26 7.73 2.36 3.97
C PHE A 26 9.05 3.13 4.09
N GLY A 27 10.04 2.74 3.30
CA GLY A 27 11.33 3.44 3.20
C GLY A 27 12.34 3.14 4.31
N GLU A 28 11.93 2.43 5.36
CA GLU A 28 12.79 2.05 6.47
C GLU A 28 13.38 0.64 6.31
N LYS A 29 14.70 0.52 6.47
CA LYS A 29 15.43 -0.74 6.27
C LYS A 29 15.65 -1.53 7.56
N ASN A 30 15.58 -0.87 8.72
CA ASN A 30 15.86 -1.45 10.02
C ASN A 30 14.86 -0.92 11.04
N ILE A 31 13.63 -1.43 10.99
CA ILE A 31 12.62 -1.11 12.00
C ILE A 31 12.77 -2.08 13.17
N ASP A 32 12.76 -1.55 14.38
CA ASP A 32 12.59 -2.35 15.58
C ASP A 32 11.18 -2.94 15.59
N GLU A 33 11.05 -4.26 15.73
CA GLU A 33 9.74 -4.92 15.77
C GLU A 33 8.80 -4.33 16.82
N SER A 34 9.35 -3.81 17.93
CA SER A 34 8.56 -3.13 18.96
C SER A 34 7.91 -1.84 18.48
N ASP A 35 8.55 -1.13 17.54
CA ASP A 35 8.03 0.11 16.95
C ASP A 35 6.95 -0.15 15.89
N LEU A 36 6.86 -1.35 15.31
CA LEU A 36 5.83 -1.66 14.30
C LEU A 36 4.40 -1.55 14.85
N PHE A 37 4.23 -1.84 16.13
CA PHE A 37 2.92 -1.91 16.78
C PHE A 37 2.58 -0.69 17.64
N THR A 38 3.47 0.31 17.72
CA THR A 38 3.15 1.56 18.40
C THR A 38 2.15 2.39 17.59
N GLU A 39 1.44 3.30 18.25
CA GLU A 39 0.60 4.26 17.54
C GLU A 39 1.46 5.28 16.78
N LEU A 40 0.90 5.85 15.72
CA LEU A 40 1.51 6.98 15.03
C LEU A 40 1.25 8.27 15.80
N ASN A 41 2.16 9.25 15.67
CA ASN A 41 1.85 10.61 16.10
C ASN A 41 0.82 11.25 15.14
N ASP A 42 0.24 12.38 15.54
CA ASP A 42 -0.83 13.03 14.77
C ASP A 42 -0.41 13.43 13.34
N ILE A 43 0.86 13.78 13.13
CA ILE A 43 1.39 14.21 11.83
C ILE A 43 1.48 13.00 10.88
N ASP A 44 2.10 11.92 11.36
CA ASP A 44 2.25 10.69 10.59
C ASP A 44 0.89 10.05 10.30
N GLN A 45 -0.06 10.14 11.25
CA GLN A 45 -1.42 9.67 11.05
C GLN A 45 -2.13 10.47 9.94
N GLN A 46 -1.96 11.80 9.90
CA GLN A 46 -2.50 12.63 8.82
C GLN A 46 -1.88 12.29 7.47
N GLU A 47 -0.58 12.03 7.43
CA GLU A 47 0.12 11.63 6.19
C GLU A 47 -0.34 10.25 5.71
N LEU A 48 -0.51 9.30 6.62
CA LEU A 48 -1.11 8.00 6.34
C LEU A 48 -2.51 8.15 5.78
N ASP A 49 -3.38 8.93 6.43
CA ASP A 49 -4.76 9.13 5.98
C ASP A 49 -4.84 9.81 4.61
N ALA A 50 -3.89 10.70 4.29
CA ALA A 50 -3.81 11.37 2.99
C ALA A 50 -3.31 10.46 1.86
N ASN A 51 -2.40 9.52 2.14
CA ASN A 51 -1.81 8.65 1.12
C ASN A 51 -2.43 7.25 1.03
N LEU A 52 -3.10 6.78 2.08
CA LEU A 52 -3.77 5.48 2.11
C LEU A 52 -4.94 5.53 3.10
N SER A 53 -6.08 6.04 2.64
CA SER A 53 -7.27 6.24 3.48
C SER A 53 -7.83 4.93 4.06
N TYR A 54 -8.59 5.03 5.15
CA TYR A 54 -9.29 3.89 5.74
C TYR A 54 -10.27 3.25 4.75
N ASP A 55 -11.07 4.05 4.04
CA ASP A 55 -12.11 3.54 3.13
C ASP A 55 -11.52 2.77 1.94
N GLU A 56 -10.43 3.25 1.38
CA GLU A 56 -9.70 2.56 0.31
C GLU A 56 -9.14 1.22 0.80
N SER A 57 -8.49 1.25 1.97
CA SER A 57 -7.92 0.06 2.60
C SER A 57 -8.99 -0.98 2.94
N LEU A 58 -10.16 -0.51 3.38
CA LEU A 58 -11.33 -1.32 3.69
C LEU A 58 -11.84 -2.06 2.45
N ILE A 59 -11.90 -1.39 1.30
CA ILE A 59 -12.34 -1.97 0.03
C ILE A 59 -11.38 -3.09 -0.40
N ILE A 60 -10.06 -2.82 -0.36
CA ILE A 60 -9.02 -3.79 -0.69
C ILE A 60 -9.15 -5.03 0.19
N ALA A 61 -9.18 -4.85 1.51
CA ALA A 61 -9.26 -5.95 2.46
C ALA A 61 -10.54 -6.78 2.24
N LYS A 62 -11.71 -6.15 2.09
CA LYS A 62 -12.97 -6.87 1.83
C LYS A 62 -12.95 -7.67 0.53
N GLY A 63 -12.18 -7.26 -0.47
CA GLY A 63 -11.99 -8.00 -1.73
C GLY A 63 -11.21 -9.30 -1.56
N ILE A 64 -10.33 -9.37 -0.55
CA ILE A 64 -9.42 -10.51 -0.33
C ILE A 64 -9.91 -11.45 0.77
N LEU A 65 -10.51 -10.88 1.82
CA LEU A 65 -10.96 -11.57 3.02
C LEU A 65 -12.09 -12.55 2.75
N ILE A 66 -12.15 -13.58 3.59
CA ILE A 66 -13.17 -14.62 3.49
C ILE A 66 -14.36 -14.24 4.36
N LYS A 67 -15.51 -14.08 3.73
CA LYS A 67 -16.77 -13.79 4.42
C LYS A 67 -17.45 -15.09 4.82
N GLN A 68 -17.68 -15.29 6.10
CA GLN A 68 -18.47 -16.42 6.61
C GLN A 68 -19.74 -15.91 7.27
N LYS A 69 -20.90 -16.40 6.79
CA LYS A 69 -22.20 -16.14 7.41
C LYS A 69 -22.62 -17.29 8.31
N HIS A 70 -23.06 -16.97 9.52
CA HIS A 70 -23.69 -17.93 10.40
C HIS A 70 -25.08 -18.29 9.85
N LYS A 71 -25.36 -19.59 9.70
CA LYS A 71 -26.56 -20.08 9.01
C LYS A 71 -27.88 -19.72 9.72
N VAL A 72 -27.83 -19.59 11.06
CA VAL A 72 -29.03 -19.41 11.89
C VAL A 72 -29.26 -17.95 12.28
N SER A 73 -28.22 -17.27 12.78
CA SER A 73 -28.34 -15.87 13.20
C SER A 73 -28.17 -14.86 12.05
N GLY A 74 -27.58 -15.28 10.93
CA GLY A 74 -27.26 -14.39 9.82
C GLY A 74 -26.00 -13.54 10.03
N ASP A 75 -25.36 -13.62 11.20
CA ASP A 75 -24.18 -12.85 11.54
C ASP A 75 -23.04 -13.14 10.58
N THR A 76 -22.34 -12.09 10.17
CA THR A 76 -21.18 -12.19 9.29
C THR A 76 -19.91 -12.05 10.12
N ARG A 77 -18.98 -12.98 9.94
CA ARG A 77 -17.60 -12.84 10.39
C ARG A 77 -16.63 -12.85 9.22
N TYR A 78 -15.50 -12.21 9.40
CA TYR A 78 -14.39 -12.21 8.45
C TYR A 78 -13.28 -13.13 8.93
N LEU A 79 -12.72 -13.88 7.99
CA LEU A 79 -11.62 -14.80 8.18
C LEU A 79 -10.47 -14.42 7.24
N VAL A 80 -9.26 -14.70 7.68
CA VAL A 80 -8.04 -14.48 6.92
C VAL A 80 -7.07 -15.64 7.13
N THR A 81 -6.28 -15.96 6.12
CA THR A 81 -5.11 -16.85 6.24
C THR A 81 -3.85 -16.00 6.15
N ASP A 82 -2.71 -16.49 6.59
CA ASP A 82 -1.45 -15.74 6.50
C ASP A 82 -1.15 -15.30 5.07
N GLU A 83 -1.34 -16.19 4.09
CA GLU A 83 -1.17 -15.88 2.66
C GLU A 83 -2.05 -14.70 2.23
N LYS A 84 -3.36 -14.75 2.56
CA LYS A 84 -4.29 -13.67 2.23
C LYS A 84 -3.96 -12.37 2.97
N TYR A 85 -3.44 -12.47 4.19
CA TYR A 85 -3.01 -11.29 4.93
C TYR A 85 -1.81 -10.63 4.26
N MET A 86 -0.82 -11.42 3.84
CA MET A 86 0.33 -10.90 3.08
C MET A 86 -0.12 -10.24 1.78
N THR A 87 -1.07 -10.84 1.04
CA THR A 87 -1.65 -10.20 -0.15
C THR A 87 -2.30 -8.85 0.18
N ILE A 88 -3.02 -8.75 1.31
CA ILE A 88 -3.59 -7.45 1.73
C ILE A 88 -2.47 -6.43 1.94
N LEU A 89 -1.41 -6.78 2.67
CA LEU A 89 -0.29 -5.85 2.92
C LEU A 89 0.40 -5.41 1.63
N GLU A 90 0.60 -6.33 0.68
CA GLU A 90 1.18 -6.03 -0.64
C GLU A 90 0.32 -5.06 -1.45
N GLU A 91 -1.00 -5.29 -1.51
CA GLU A 91 -1.95 -4.41 -2.19
C GLU A 91 -2.04 -3.03 -1.54
N LEU A 92 -2.03 -2.96 -0.20
CA LEU A 92 -1.99 -1.69 0.54
C LEU A 92 -0.69 -0.93 0.26
N ASN A 93 0.46 -1.61 0.23
CA ASN A 93 1.75 -1.00 -0.09
C ASN A 93 1.79 -0.48 -1.53
N SER A 94 1.33 -1.29 -2.49
CA SER A 94 1.21 -0.88 -3.90
C SER A 94 0.34 0.38 -4.04
N ARG A 95 -0.77 0.43 -3.30
CA ARG A 95 -1.67 1.58 -3.33
C ARG A 95 -1.06 2.83 -2.69
N LEU A 96 -0.37 2.67 -1.55
CA LEU A 96 0.36 3.75 -0.88
C LEU A 96 1.41 4.35 -1.82
N VAL A 97 2.26 3.52 -2.43
CA VAL A 97 3.29 3.94 -3.40
C VAL A 97 2.66 4.70 -4.56
N SER A 98 1.59 4.15 -5.14
CA SER A 98 0.88 4.76 -6.27
C SER A 98 0.32 6.14 -5.91
N ASN A 99 -0.27 6.29 -4.72
CA ASN A 99 -0.82 7.56 -4.26
C ASN A 99 0.29 8.60 -4.02
N ILE A 100 1.44 8.18 -3.45
CA ILE A 100 2.62 9.04 -3.30
C ILE A 100 3.13 9.51 -4.67
N LEU A 101 3.35 8.58 -5.62
CA LEU A 101 3.83 8.92 -6.96
C LEU A 101 2.87 9.89 -7.67
N ASN A 102 1.57 9.62 -7.61
CA ASN A 102 0.56 10.52 -8.17
C ASN A 102 0.58 11.91 -7.52
N SER A 103 0.77 11.99 -6.20
CA SER A 103 0.92 13.25 -5.47
C SER A 103 2.14 14.02 -5.95
N LEU A 104 3.28 13.35 -6.16
CA LEU A 104 4.50 13.97 -6.66
C LEU A 104 4.36 14.46 -8.11
N VAL A 105 3.68 13.70 -8.97
CA VAL A 105 3.35 14.12 -10.35
C VAL A 105 2.45 15.35 -10.35
N ASN A 106 1.39 15.36 -9.53
CA ASN A 106 0.45 16.47 -9.44
C ASN A 106 1.09 17.74 -8.86
N LYS A 107 2.08 17.60 -7.97
CA LYS A 107 2.91 18.70 -7.48
C LYS A 107 3.97 19.16 -8.50
N GLY A 108 4.11 18.42 -9.61
CA GLY A 108 5.07 18.71 -10.67
C GLY A 108 6.52 18.45 -10.28
N LEU A 109 6.78 17.65 -9.24
CA LEU A 109 8.13 17.31 -8.77
C LEU A 109 8.77 16.20 -9.61
N ILE A 110 7.93 15.31 -10.15
CA ILE A 110 8.32 14.26 -11.08
C ILE A 110 7.41 14.30 -12.30
N GLU A 111 7.87 13.70 -13.39
CA GLU A 111 7.10 13.44 -14.60
C GLU A 111 6.81 11.96 -14.71
N SER A 112 5.77 11.62 -15.46
CA SER A 112 5.43 10.25 -15.79
C SER A 112 5.03 10.10 -17.25
N ALA A 113 5.31 8.93 -17.83
CA ALA A 113 4.78 8.51 -19.12
C ALA A 113 4.53 7.01 -19.13
N TYR A 114 3.57 6.60 -19.95
CA TYR A 114 3.33 5.19 -20.23
C TYR A 114 4.39 4.67 -21.20
N ASP A 115 5.06 3.58 -20.84
CA ASP A 115 6.02 2.86 -21.66
C ASP A 115 5.39 1.56 -22.18
N SER A 116 5.27 1.45 -23.50
CA SER A 116 4.68 0.28 -24.16
C SER A 116 5.58 -0.95 -24.10
N ASP A 117 6.89 -0.78 -23.95
CA ASP A 117 7.85 -1.90 -24.00
C ASP A 117 7.83 -2.68 -22.68
N THR A 118 7.69 -1.94 -21.56
CA THR A 118 7.53 -2.52 -20.22
C THR A 118 6.05 -2.69 -19.82
N ASN A 119 5.11 -2.11 -20.58
CA ASN A 119 3.68 -2.09 -20.28
C ASN A 119 3.40 -1.50 -18.88
N ASP A 120 4.09 -0.42 -18.54
CA ASP A 120 4.02 0.23 -17.24
C ASP A 120 4.24 1.75 -17.33
N PHE A 121 3.94 2.48 -16.26
CA PHE A 121 4.29 3.89 -16.14
C PHE A 121 5.71 4.06 -15.60
N VAL A 122 6.52 4.82 -16.32
CA VAL A 122 7.86 5.22 -15.90
C VAL A 122 7.80 6.62 -15.29
N PHE A 123 8.54 6.83 -14.20
CA PHE A 123 8.60 8.09 -13.47
C PHE A 123 10.05 8.61 -13.42
N TRP A 124 10.25 9.91 -13.59
CA TRP A 124 11.58 10.55 -13.46
C TRP A 124 11.47 11.95 -12.86
N VAL A 125 12.56 12.41 -12.23
CA VAL A 125 12.64 13.78 -11.68
C VAL A 125 12.77 14.77 -12.83
N LYS A 126 12.09 15.91 -12.73
CA LYS A 126 12.29 17.00 -13.69
C LYS A 126 13.74 17.47 -13.63
N ASN A 127 14.44 17.39 -14.75
CA ASN A 127 15.77 17.96 -14.86
C ASN A 127 15.65 19.50 -14.79
N ASP A 128 15.95 20.08 -13.64
CA ASP A 128 16.33 21.49 -13.56
C ASP A 128 17.54 21.67 -14.49
N SER A 129 17.31 22.32 -15.62
CA SER A 129 18.22 22.25 -16.75
C SER A 129 19.60 22.82 -16.44
N LYS A 130 20.65 21.97 -16.47
CA LYS A 130 21.99 22.16 -17.06
C LYS A 130 22.85 20.91 -16.77
N ASP A 131 23.52 20.39 -17.78
CA ASP A 131 24.46 19.26 -17.73
C ASP A 131 23.85 17.85 -17.72
N LYS A 132 23.43 17.39 -18.91
CA LYS A 132 24.07 16.25 -19.60
C LYS A 132 23.48 16.10 -20.99
N GLN A 133 24.37 16.09 -21.97
CA GLN A 133 24.07 15.81 -23.36
C GLN A 133 23.26 14.51 -23.44
N GLN A 134 22.12 14.57 -24.11
CA GLN A 134 21.42 13.39 -24.58
C GLN A 134 22.33 12.70 -25.61
N GLU A 135 23.22 11.83 -25.16
CA GLU A 135 23.76 10.80 -26.05
C GLU A 135 22.58 9.90 -26.41
N LYS A 136 22.11 10.02 -27.65
CA LYS A 136 21.26 9.00 -28.24
C LYS A 136 22.09 7.70 -28.22
N PRO A 137 21.54 6.56 -27.79
CA PRO A 137 22.20 5.30 -28.04
C PRO A 137 22.29 5.10 -29.56
N GLU A 138 23.52 5.03 -30.08
CA GLU A 138 23.77 4.60 -31.45
C GLU A 138 23.43 3.11 -31.57
N THR A 139 22.62 2.76 -32.56
CA THR A 139 22.40 1.37 -32.98
C THR A 139 23.09 1.17 -34.32
N ASP A 140 24.08 0.27 -34.36
CA ASP A 140 24.53 -0.41 -35.60
C ASP A 140 23.49 -1.46 -36.04
#